data_AF-A0A137SU32-F1
#
_entry.id   AF-A0A137SU32-F1
#
_cell.length_a   1.000
_cell.length_b   1.000
_cell.length_c   1.000
_cell.angle_alpha   90.00
_cell.angle_beta   90.00
_cell.angle_gamma   90.00
#
_symmetry.space_group_name_H-M   'P 1'
#
loop_
_entity.id
_entity.type
_entity.pdbx_description
1 polymer ?
#
loop_
_entity_poly.entity_id
_entity_poly.type
_entity_poly.pdbx_seq_one_letter_code
_entity_poly.pdbx_strand_id
1 'polypeptide(L)'
;MKKERRNMEEIDRFIGKTFGMSQAENSSEQSVSEFREKGMKTIQEQKQQETGHAIEHATPSEPAQHTESATVQRRISAKMRKETLEAYKQAFLVPTKLSERKAVYLSRETQERADFIVRRLGDRGSNLSSFVENIVRQHLEEYGEDIEKWRRL
;
A
#
# COMPACT_ATOMS: atom_id res chain seq x y z
N MET A 1 -40.61 36.97 8.09
CA MET A 1 -40.11 36.49 6.78
C MET A 1 -40.39 34.99 6.68
N LYS A 2 -41.20 34.57 5.70
CA LYS A 2 -41.63 33.16 5.53
C LYS A 2 -40.52 32.36 4.86
N LYS A 3 -40.16 31.19 5.41
CA LYS A 3 -39.11 30.29 4.92
C LYS A 3 -39.73 29.35 3.88
N GLU A 4 -39.35 29.52 2.62
CA GLU A 4 -39.82 28.70 1.50
C GLU A 4 -39.10 27.34 1.55
N ARG A 5 -39.86 26.27 1.88
CA ARG A 5 -39.35 24.90 1.85
C ARG A 5 -39.42 24.42 0.40
N ARG A 6 -38.29 24.45 -0.30
CA ARG A 6 -38.18 23.85 -1.64
C ARG A 6 -38.38 22.34 -1.52
N ASN A 7 -39.30 21.79 -2.32
CA ASN A 7 -39.64 20.38 -2.34
C ASN A 7 -38.46 19.57 -2.89
N MET A 8 -37.95 18.62 -2.11
CA MET A 8 -36.76 17.82 -2.41
C MET A 8 -36.92 16.98 -3.69
N GLU A 9 -38.16 16.59 -4.01
CA GLU A 9 -38.53 15.83 -5.21
C GLU A 9 -38.33 16.62 -6.51
N GLU A 10 -38.37 17.95 -6.43
CA GLU A 10 -38.21 18.83 -7.59
C GLU A 10 -36.72 19.00 -7.95
N ILE A 11 -35.86 19.00 -6.92
CA ILE A 11 -34.39 19.02 -7.08
C ILE A 11 -33.91 17.71 -7.69
N ASP A 12 -34.42 16.58 -7.22
CA ASP A 12 -34.01 15.26 -7.71
C ASP A 12 -34.39 15.05 -9.18
N ARG A 13 -35.59 15.51 -9.56
CA ARG A 13 -36.08 15.51 -10.95
C ARG A 13 -35.26 16.45 -11.85
N PHE A 14 -34.82 17.58 -11.32
CA PHE A 14 -33.95 18.53 -12.04
C PHE A 14 -32.58 17.90 -12.31
N ILE A 15 -31.95 17.30 -11.31
CA ILE A 15 -30.64 16.64 -11.45
C ILE A 15 -30.70 15.48 -12.46
N GLY A 16 -31.73 14.63 -12.36
CA GLY A 16 -31.89 13.50 -13.29
C GLY A 16 -32.06 13.96 -14.75
N LYS A 17 -32.75 15.08 -14.98
CA LYS A 17 -33.02 15.60 -16.33
C LYS A 17 -31.84 16.36 -16.94
N THR A 18 -31.01 17.01 -16.13
CA THR A 18 -29.84 17.76 -16.61
C THR A 18 -28.60 16.90 -16.83
N PHE A 19 -28.44 15.82 -16.05
CA PHE A 19 -27.24 14.96 -16.11
C PHE A 19 -27.48 13.55 -16.64
N GLY A 20 -28.73 13.17 -16.96
CA GLY A 20 -29.03 11.85 -17.53
C GLY A 20 -28.66 10.67 -16.62
N MET A 21 -28.71 10.87 -15.30
CA MET A 21 -28.36 9.85 -14.31
C MET A 21 -29.62 9.10 -13.88
N SER A 22 -29.84 7.92 -14.45
CA SER A 22 -30.79 6.94 -13.90
C SER A 22 -30.17 6.29 -12.65
N GLN A 23 -30.97 6.18 -11.59
CA GLN A 23 -30.65 5.55 -10.30
C GLN A 23 -29.98 4.18 -10.51
N ALA A 24 -28.67 4.11 -10.23
CA ALA A 24 -27.92 2.86 -10.23
C ALA A 24 -27.61 2.49 -8.78
N GLU A 25 -28.52 1.72 -8.17
CA GLU A 25 -28.20 0.97 -6.96
C GLU A 25 -27.49 -0.35 -7.31
N ASN A 26 -26.53 -0.74 -6.46
CA ASN A 26 -26.03 -2.09 -6.18
C ASN A 26 -24.74 -2.68 -6.82
N SER A 27 -23.99 -2.01 -7.71
CA SER A 27 -22.77 -2.63 -8.29
C SER A 27 -21.47 -2.45 -7.48
N SER A 28 -21.40 -1.48 -6.57
CA SER A 28 -20.14 -1.12 -5.89
C SER A 28 -19.71 -2.08 -4.79
N GLU A 29 -20.64 -2.75 -4.10
CA GLU A 29 -20.31 -3.65 -2.98
C GLU A 29 -19.64 -4.94 -3.44
N GLN A 30 -19.95 -5.41 -4.65
CA GLN A 30 -19.38 -6.61 -5.25
C GLN A 30 -17.90 -6.42 -5.62
N SER A 31 -17.51 -5.20 -6.00
CA SER A 31 -16.12 -4.87 -6.32
C SER A 31 -15.23 -4.86 -5.08
N VAL A 32 -15.70 -4.30 -3.96
CA VAL A 32 -14.90 -4.14 -2.74
C VAL A 32 -14.62 -5.48 -2.05
N SER A 33 -15.58 -6.42 -2.09
CA SER A 33 -15.40 -7.77 -1.56
C SER A 33 -14.40 -8.59 -2.40
N GLU A 34 -14.47 -8.49 -3.72
CA GLU A 34 -13.54 -9.14 -4.64
C GLU A 34 -12.09 -8.63 -4.47
N PHE A 35 -11.91 -7.31 -4.26
CA PHE A 35 -10.60 -6.73 -3.94
C PHE A 35 -10.03 -7.23 -2.60
N ARG A 36 -10.87 -7.40 -1.57
CA ARG A 36 -10.45 -7.91 -0.26
C ARG A 36 -10.04 -9.38 -0.33
N GLU A 37 -10.79 -10.20 -1.06
CA GLU A 37 -10.52 -11.63 -1.20
C GLU A 37 -9.24 -11.88 -2.02
N LYS A 38 -9.07 -11.14 -3.12
CA LYS A 38 -7.89 -11.23 -3.97
C LYS A 38 -6.62 -10.75 -3.26
N GLY A 39 -6.72 -9.67 -2.48
CA GLY A 39 -5.62 -9.18 -1.65
C GLY A 39 -5.18 -10.16 -0.56
N MET A 40 -6.09 -10.97 -0.01
CA MET A 40 -5.74 -11.99 0.99
C MET A 40 -5.10 -13.25 0.38
N LYS A 41 -5.52 -13.66 -0.82
CA LYS A 41 -4.99 -14.85 -1.51
C LYS A 41 -3.52 -14.67 -1.93
N THR A 42 -3.17 -13.50 -2.46
CA THR A 42 -1.79 -13.21 -2.92
C THR A 42 -0.76 -13.23 -1.79
N ILE A 43 -1.15 -12.86 -0.56
CA ILE A 43 -0.26 -12.88 0.60
C ILE A 43 0.00 -14.32 1.09
N GLN A 44 -0.97 -15.22 0.91
CA GLN A 44 -0.86 -16.61 1.35
C GLN A 44 -0.02 -17.47 0.38
N GLU A 45 -0.05 -17.14 -0.90
CA GLU A 45 0.66 -17.87 -1.96
C GLU A 45 2.18 -17.57 -1.97
N GLN A 46 2.58 -16.33 -1.65
CA GLN A 46 3.98 -15.95 -1.51
C GLN A 46 4.69 -16.65 -0.33
N LYS A 47 3.94 -17.01 0.73
CA LYS A 47 4.49 -17.74 1.88
C LYS A 47 4.76 -19.23 1.61
N GLN A 48 4.14 -19.81 0.57
CA GLN A 48 4.26 -21.24 0.26
C GLN A 48 5.37 -21.55 -0.76
N GLN A 49 5.87 -20.54 -1.49
CA GLN A 49 6.90 -20.75 -2.52
C GLN A 49 8.34 -20.62 -2.01
N GLU A 50 8.57 -20.11 -0.79
CA GLU A 50 9.92 -20.06 -0.20
C GLU A 50 10.39 -21.39 0.44
N THR A 51 9.56 -22.44 0.49
CA THR A 51 9.89 -23.71 1.17
C THR A 51 10.36 -24.85 0.27
N GLY A 52 10.71 -24.60 -0.99
CA GLY A 52 11.12 -25.70 -1.87
C GLY A 52 12.02 -25.27 -3.02
N HIS A 53 13.32 -25.14 -2.78
CA HIS A 53 14.31 -25.79 -3.63
C HIS A 53 15.66 -25.87 -2.91
N ALA A 54 16.07 -27.10 -2.67
CA ALA A 54 17.28 -27.51 -1.98
C ALA A 54 18.54 -27.22 -2.81
N ILE A 55 19.58 -26.73 -2.15
CA ILE A 55 20.97 -26.92 -2.58
C ILE A 55 21.56 -27.95 -1.61
N GLU A 56 21.73 -29.17 -2.12
CA GLU A 56 22.52 -30.21 -1.49
C GLU A 56 24.00 -29.80 -1.55
N HIS A 57 24.70 -29.81 -0.40
CA HIS A 57 25.99 -30.51 -0.24
C HIS A 57 26.55 -30.37 1.18
N ALA A 58 26.78 -31.54 1.80
CA ALA A 58 27.74 -31.90 2.85
C ALA A 58 27.52 -31.44 4.32
N THR A 59 27.07 -32.39 5.15
CA THR A 59 27.22 -32.47 6.62
C THR A 59 28.57 -33.15 6.99
N PRO A 60 29.02 -33.25 8.27
CA PRO A 60 28.35 -32.92 9.54
C PRO A 60 29.22 -32.16 10.57
N SER A 61 28.59 -31.38 11.47
CA SER A 61 28.95 -31.29 12.90
C SER A 61 27.88 -30.53 13.66
N GLU A 62 26.99 -31.28 14.29
CA GLU A 62 26.16 -30.85 15.43
C GLU A 62 27.01 -30.93 16.73
N PRO A 63 26.61 -30.32 17.87
CA PRO A 63 25.21 -30.10 18.25
C PRO A 63 24.89 -28.75 18.92
N ALA A 64 23.58 -28.60 19.15
CA ALA A 64 22.97 -27.80 20.21
C ALA A 64 22.72 -26.31 19.88
N GLN A 65 21.52 -26.02 19.40
CA GLN A 65 20.37 -25.78 20.28
C GLN A 65 19.19 -25.34 19.41
N HIS A 66 18.24 -26.25 19.26
CA HIS A 66 16.87 -25.91 18.89
C HIS A 66 16.34 -24.92 19.95
N THR A 67 16.32 -23.63 19.62
CA THR A 67 15.26 -22.77 20.13
C THR A 67 14.39 -22.46 18.94
N GLU A 68 13.35 -23.28 18.80
CA GLU A 68 12.13 -22.88 18.13
C GLU A 68 11.77 -21.48 18.64
N SER A 69 12.10 -20.42 17.89
CA SER A 69 11.26 -19.23 17.95
C SER A 69 9.98 -19.61 17.24
N ALA A 70 9.17 -20.43 17.94
CA ALA A 70 7.74 -20.42 17.80
C ALA A 70 7.36 -18.97 17.56
N THR A 71 6.70 -18.71 16.45
CA THR A 71 6.15 -17.41 16.13
C THR A 71 5.15 -17.07 17.21
N VAL A 72 5.65 -16.60 18.36
CA VAL A 72 4.89 -15.86 19.33
C VAL A 72 4.49 -14.65 18.51
N GLN A 73 3.28 -14.71 17.96
CA GLN A 73 2.55 -13.53 17.51
C GLN A 73 2.45 -12.65 18.75
N ARG A 74 3.54 -11.93 19.04
CA ARG A 74 3.56 -10.89 20.06
C ARG A 74 2.47 -9.96 19.61
N ARG A 75 1.39 -9.95 20.37
CA ARG A 75 0.25 -9.08 20.12
C ARG A 75 0.78 -7.66 20.15
N ILE A 76 1.05 -7.10 18.98
CA ILE A 76 1.51 -5.72 18.86
C ILE A 76 0.40 -4.88 19.47
N SER A 77 0.72 -4.20 20.57
CA SER A 77 -0.24 -3.36 21.28
C SER A 77 -0.76 -2.27 20.34
N ALA A 78 -1.95 -1.74 20.60
CA ALA A 78 -2.49 -0.64 19.80
C ALA A 78 -1.53 0.57 19.75
N LYS A 79 -0.81 0.82 20.84
CA LYS A 79 0.23 1.86 20.93
C LYS A 79 1.37 1.59 19.96
N MET A 80 1.91 0.37 19.96
CA MET A 80 3.00 0.00 19.04
C MET A 80 2.56 0.04 17.58
N ARG A 81 1.34 -0.39 17.24
CA ARG A 81 0.82 -0.29 15.87
C ARG A 81 0.78 1.17 15.39
N LYS A 82 0.36 2.08 16.27
CA LYS A 82 0.34 3.51 15.98
C LYS A 82 1.76 4.02 15.75
N GLU A 83 2.70 3.68 16.63
CA GLU A 83 4.10 4.09 16.50
C GLU A 83 4.75 3.58 15.21
N THR A 84 4.54 2.30 14.85
CA THR A 84 5.02 1.74 13.58
C THR A 84 4.39 2.43 12.36
N LEU A 85 3.11 2.84 12.48
CA LEU A 85 2.44 3.57 11.41
C LEU A 85 3.00 4.99 11.26
N GLU A 86 3.25 5.70 12.36
CA GLU A 86 3.85 7.03 12.32
C GLU A 86 5.27 6.97 11.74
N ALA A 87 6.07 5.98 12.10
CA ALA A 87 7.40 5.76 11.51
C ALA A 87 7.31 5.54 9.99
N TYR A 88 6.35 4.71 9.54
CA TYR A 88 6.09 4.50 8.12
C TYR A 88 5.70 5.79 7.39
N LYS A 89 4.78 6.57 7.98
CA LYS A 89 4.37 7.86 7.42
C LYS A 89 5.55 8.81 7.28
N GLN A 90 6.38 8.89 8.31
CA GLN A 90 7.54 9.77 8.35
C GLN A 90 8.61 9.39 7.31
N ALA A 91 8.79 8.09 7.06
CA ALA A 91 9.75 7.62 6.07
C ALA A 91 9.25 7.82 4.63
N PHE A 92 7.99 7.46 4.35
CA PHE A 92 7.54 7.30 2.97
C PHE A 92 6.46 8.30 2.52
N LEU A 93 5.62 8.80 3.43
CA LEU A 93 4.43 9.59 3.07
C LEU A 93 4.59 11.10 3.28
N VAL A 94 5.78 11.55 3.64
CA VAL A 94 6.11 12.98 3.75
C VAL A 94 6.02 13.63 2.35
N PRO A 95 5.25 14.74 2.20
CA PRO A 95 5.17 15.46 0.94
C PRO A 95 6.54 16.05 0.55
N THR A 96 7.12 15.52 -0.51
CA THR A 96 8.42 15.97 -1.05
C THR A 96 8.20 16.93 -2.20
N LYS A 97 8.84 18.11 -2.15
CA LYS A 97 8.83 19.07 -3.24
C LYS A 97 9.76 18.59 -4.36
N LEU A 98 9.19 18.27 -5.51
CA LEU A 98 9.94 17.87 -6.69
C LEU A 98 10.06 19.08 -7.64
N SER A 99 11.27 19.64 -7.79
CA SER A 99 11.56 20.76 -8.70
C SER A 99 11.92 20.30 -10.11
N GLU A 100 12.82 19.32 -10.24
CA GLU A 100 13.32 18.78 -11.52
C GLU A 100 12.73 17.39 -11.80
N ARG A 101 11.44 17.37 -12.18
CA ARG A 101 10.68 16.12 -12.30
C ARG A 101 11.03 15.36 -13.58
N LYS A 102 11.21 14.05 -13.45
CA LYS A 102 11.21 13.10 -14.57
C LYS A 102 10.05 12.11 -14.41
N ALA A 103 9.43 11.75 -15.52
CA ALA A 103 8.37 10.74 -15.52
C ALA A 103 8.98 9.33 -15.38
N VAL A 104 8.34 8.48 -14.59
CA VAL A 104 8.67 7.06 -14.46
C VAL A 104 7.42 6.26 -14.81
N TYR A 105 7.59 5.22 -15.61
CA TYR A 105 6.52 4.30 -15.92
C TYR A 105 6.43 3.22 -14.85
N LEU A 106 5.21 3.00 -14.34
CA LEU A 106 4.90 1.91 -13.44
C LEU A 106 3.89 0.99 -14.11
N SER A 107 3.90 -0.29 -13.73
CA SER A 107 2.80 -1.16 -14.08
C SER A 107 1.50 -0.61 -13.47
N ARG A 108 0.37 -0.85 -14.13
CA ARG A 108 -0.94 -0.43 -13.62
C ARG A 108 -1.19 -0.97 -12.20
N GLU A 109 -0.86 -2.24 -11.97
CA GLU A 109 -1.04 -2.88 -10.67
C GLU A 109 -0.19 -2.21 -9.57
N THR A 110 1.08 -1.92 -9.87
CA THR A 110 1.98 -1.23 -8.93
C THR A 110 1.45 0.17 -8.61
N GLN A 111 0.99 0.88 -9.63
CA GLN A 111 0.44 2.23 -9.48
C GLN A 111 -0.81 2.22 -8.60
N GLU A 112 -1.76 1.30 -8.84
CA GLU A 112 -2.99 1.18 -8.06
C GLU A 112 -2.70 0.82 -6.59
N ARG A 113 -1.77 -0.09 -6.33
CA ARG A 113 -1.33 -0.44 -4.96
C ARG A 113 -0.70 0.75 -4.24
N ALA A 114 0.17 1.49 -4.93
CA ALA A 114 0.82 2.66 -4.36
C ALA A 114 -0.18 3.81 -4.10
N ASP A 115 -1.10 4.06 -5.04
CA ASP A 115 -2.16 5.06 -4.87
C ASP A 115 -3.08 4.72 -3.68
N PHE A 116 -3.44 3.45 -3.52
CA PHE A 116 -4.22 2.99 -2.38
C PHE A 116 -3.55 3.31 -1.03
N ILE A 117 -2.24 3.07 -0.92
CA ILE A 117 -1.47 3.39 0.29
C ILE A 117 -1.52 4.90 0.57
N VAL A 118 -1.22 5.73 -0.42
CA VAL A 118 -1.20 7.19 -0.27
C VAL A 118 -2.58 7.72 0.12
N ARG A 119 -3.65 7.22 -0.48
CA ARG A 119 -5.02 7.67 -0.17
C ARG A 119 -5.52 7.21 1.19
N ARG A 120 -5.06 6.05 1.65
CA ARG A 120 -5.51 5.46 2.91
C ARG A 120 -4.72 5.94 4.12
N LEU A 121 -3.41 6.12 3.95
CA LEU A 121 -2.47 6.43 5.04
C LEU A 121 -1.86 7.82 4.93
N GLY A 122 -1.84 8.43 3.74
CA GLY A 122 -1.27 9.75 3.52
C GLY A 122 -2.06 10.86 4.20
N ASP A 123 -1.35 11.90 4.61
CA ASP A 123 -1.93 13.10 5.16
C ASP A 123 -2.18 14.13 4.04
N ARG A 124 -2.66 15.33 4.38
CA ARG A 124 -2.90 16.39 3.39
C ARG A 124 -1.60 16.73 2.64
N GLY A 125 -1.63 16.55 1.32
CA GLY A 125 -0.51 16.85 0.43
C GLY A 125 0.36 15.65 0.08
N SER A 126 0.17 14.49 0.73
CA SER A 126 0.80 13.24 0.30
C SER A 126 0.28 12.87 -1.09
N ASN A 127 1.21 12.53 -1.99
CA ASN A 127 0.87 12.15 -3.35
C ASN A 127 1.74 10.98 -3.82
N LEU A 128 1.30 10.32 -4.89
CA LEU A 128 1.98 9.16 -5.45
C LEU A 128 3.43 9.48 -5.83
N SER A 129 3.68 10.64 -6.43
CA SER A 129 5.03 11.02 -6.86
C SER A 129 5.98 11.19 -5.67
N SER A 130 5.54 11.84 -4.59
CA SER A 130 6.36 11.95 -3.38
C SER A 130 6.59 10.60 -2.72
N PHE A 131 5.59 9.72 -2.72
CA PHE A 131 5.72 8.39 -2.14
C PHE A 131 6.75 7.53 -2.89
N VAL A 132 6.67 7.51 -4.22
CA VAL A 132 7.62 6.79 -5.07
C VAL A 132 9.03 7.37 -4.93
N GLU A 133 9.16 8.70 -4.93
CA GLU A 133 10.44 9.38 -4.69
C GLU A 133 11.07 8.95 -3.35
N ASN A 134 10.28 8.94 -2.27
CA ASN A 134 10.79 8.61 -0.94
C ASN A 134 11.23 7.14 -0.84
N ILE A 135 10.53 6.22 -1.51
CA ILE A 135 10.95 4.81 -1.60
C ILE A 135 12.30 4.71 -2.30
N VAL A 136 12.44 5.35 -3.47
CA VAL A 136 13.68 5.29 -4.25
C VAL A 136 14.83 5.93 -3.46
N ARG A 137 14.58 7.04 -2.77
CA ARG A 137 15.57 7.70 -1.92
C ARG A 137 16.03 6.80 -0.78
N GLN A 138 15.10 6.20 -0.05
CA GLN A 138 15.42 5.27 1.05
C GLN A 138 16.24 4.08 0.55
N HIS A 139 15.87 3.53 -0.62
CA HIS A 139 16.60 2.41 -1.22
C HIS A 139 18.03 2.81 -1.61
N LEU A 140 18.22 4.01 -2.19
CA LEU A 140 19.56 4.50 -2.54
C LEU A 140 20.41 4.83 -1.31
N GLU A 141 19.79 5.29 -0.21
CA GLU A 141 20.48 5.55 1.05
C GLU A 141 20.92 4.24 1.72
N GLU A 142 20.06 3.21 1.71
CA GLU A 142 20.34 1.91 2.34
C GLU A 142 21.35 1.08 1.55
N TYR A 143 21.25 1.07 0.22
CA TYR A 143 22.07 0.19 -0.63
C TYR A 143 23.14 0.93 -1.45
N GLY A 144 23.28 2.25 -1.32
CA GLY A 144 24.17 3.05 -2.16
C GLY A 144 25.63 2.60 -2.12
N GLU A 145 26.14 2.21 -0.94
CA GLU A 145 27.49 1.69 -0.80
C GLU A 145 27.68 0.34 -1.50
N ASP A 146 26.70 -0.55 -1.37
CA ASP A 146 26.76 -1.88 -1.96
C ASP A 146 26.63 -1.83 -3.48
N ILE A 147 25.77 -0.95 -3.99
CA ILE A 147 25.67 -0.64 -5.42
C ILE A 147 27.03 -0.18 -5.97
N GLU A 148 27.77 0.67 -5.23
CA GLU A 148 29.09 1.13 -5.66
C GLU A 148 30.16 0.03 -5.59
N LYS A 149 30.07 -0.88 -4.62
CA LYS A 149 30.94 -2.07 -4.58
C LYS A 149 30.70 -2.96 -5.79
N TRP A 150 29.44 -3.23 -6.13
CA TRP A 150 29.09 -4.08 -7.28
C TRP A 150 29.44 -3.45 -8.62
N ARG A 151 29.47 -2.11 -8.72
CA ARG A 151 29.93 -1.41 -9.93
C ARG A 151 31.38 -1.75 -10.30
N ARG A 152 32.22 -2.10 -9.32
CA ARG A 152 33.67 -2.32 -9.51
C ARG A 152 34.03 -3.78 -9.81
N LEU A 153 33.04 -4.67 -9.83
CA LEU A 153 33.19 -6.06 -10.27
C LEU A 153 33.14 -6.12 -11.80
#